data_AF-A0A7L3HCA3-F1
#
_entry.id   AF-A0A7L3HCA3-F1
#
_cell.length_a   1.000
_cell.length_b   1.000
_cell.length_c   1.000
_cell.angle_alpha   90.00
_cell.angle_beta   90.00
_cell.angle_gamma   90.00
#
_symmetry.space_group_name_H-M   'P 1'
#
loop_
_entity.id
_entity.type
_entity.pdbx_description
1 polymer ?
#
loop_
_entity_poly.entity_id
_entity_poly.type
_entity_poly.pdbx_seq_one_letter_code
_entity_poly.pdbx_strand_id
1 'polypeptide(L)'
;LAKHPEIKALMKPDYNLIWVVVLMVLAQLTAFYLVKDLDWKWVVFWAYVFGSCISHSMTLAIHEISHNSAFGNCKAMWNRWFGIFANLPLGLPYSISFKRYHMDHHRYLGGDGIDVDIPTNFEGWFFCTRFRKFIWIVLQPFFYAIRPLCINPKPISRLEIINLLAQLIFDVVIYHLWGVKSIFYMLAGSVLGLGLHPISGHFIAEHYMFLKGHETYSYYGPLNLLTFNVGYHNEHHDFPNIPGKSLPLVKKIAAEYYDNLPQYNSWIKVLYDFVMDDTISPYSRMKRQLKGEVKQD
;
A
#
# COMPACT_ATOMS: atom_id res chain seq x y z
N LEU A 1 19.16 -14.98 9.12
CA LEU A 1 20.27 -14.22 9.76
C LEU A 1 21.43 -15.08 10.27
N ALA A 2 21.20 -16.28 10.83
CA ALA A 2 22.31 -17.13 11.26
C ALA A 2 23.24 -17.53 10.10
N LYS A 3 22.65 -17.89 8.95
CA LYS A 3 23.39 -18.25 7.72
C LYS A 3 23.97 -17.03 6.97
N HIS A 4 23.21 -15.93 6.94
CA HIS A 4 23.57 -14.67 6.27
C HIS A 4 23.53 -13.49 7.25
N PRO A 5 24.55 -13.34 8.12
CA PRO A 5 24.63 -12.22 9.05
C PRO A 5 24.81 -10.86 8.35
N GLU A 6 25.39 -10.86 7.15
CA GLU A 6 25.63 -9.68 6.31
C GLU A 6 24.36 -8.91 5.94
N ILE A 7 23.19 -9.58 5.92
CA ILE A 7 21.88 -8.95 5.70
C ILE A 7 21.60 -7.87 6.76
N LYS A 8 22.12 -8.00 7.99
CA LYS A 8 21.95 -6.96 9.02
C LYS A 8 22.53 -5.61 8.62
N ALA A 9 23.57 -5.58 7.79
CA ALA A 9 24.17 -4.32 7.31
C ALA A 9 23.23 -3.53 6.37
N LEU A 10 22.18 -4.17 5.87
CA LEU A 10 21.15 -3.55 5.03
C LEU A 10 20.02 -2.90 5.85
N MET A 11 19.92 -3.18 7.15
CA MET A 11 18.93 -2.60 8.08
C MET A 11 19.32 -1.18 8.48
N LYS A 12 19.34 -0.27 7.50
CA LYS A 12 19.73 1.13 7.66
C LYS A 12 18.75 2.05 6.93
N PRO A 13 18.64 3.32 7.33
CA PRO A 13 17.75 4.26 6.65
C PRO A 13 18.08 4.45 5.17
N ASP A 14 17.07 4.75 4.38
CA ASP A 14 17.17 5.25 3.02
C ASP A 14 16.85 6.75 2.96
N TYR A 15 17.89 7.58 3.04
CA TYR A 15 17.73 9.03 2.93
C TYR A 15 17.30 9.50 1.53
N ASN A 16 17.45 8.69 0.48
CA ASN A 16 17.00 9.07 -0.87
C ASN A 16 15.48 9.08 -0.97
N LEU A 17 14.79 8.24 -0.18
CA LEU A 17 13.33 8.21 -0.10
C LEU A 17 12.75 9.60 0.22
N ILE A 18 13.45 10.39 1.04
CA ILE A 18 13.03 11.75 1.40
C ILE A 18 12.89 12.61 0.15
N TRP A 19 13.91 12.62 -0.71
CA TRP A 19 13.92 13.42 -1.93
C TRP A 19 12.90 12.93 -2.95
N VAL A 20 12.76 11.61 -3.11
CA VAL A 20 11.76 11.04 -4.03
C VAL A 20 10.35 11.45 -3.62
N VAL A 21 10.02 11.37 -2.33
CA VAL A 21 8.71 11.79 -1.80
C VAL A 21 8.48 13.29 -1.99
N VAL A 22 9.46 14.15 -1.68
CA VAL A 22 9.35 15.59 -1.92
C VAL A 22 9.08 15.89 -3.39
N LEU A 23 9.82 15.24 -4.31
CA LEU A 23 9.61 15.40 -5.74
C LEU A 23 8.21 14.94 -6.19
N MET A 24 7.71 13.82 -5.66
CA MET A 24 6.35 13.35 -5.97
C MET A 24 5.26 14.28 -5.43
N VAL A 25 5.43 14.88 -4.24
CA VAL A 25 4.51 15.90 -3.72
C VAL A 25 4.51 17.12 -4.63
N LEU A 26 5.68 17.63 -5.02
CA LEU A 26 5.79 18.76 -5.94
C LEU A 26 5.20 18.47 -7.32
N ALA A 27 5.38 17.24 -7.82
CA ALA A 27 4.79 16.80 -9.07
C ALA A 27 3.26 16.78 -9.00
N GLN A 28 2.66 16.28 -7.91
CA GLN A 28 1.21 16.33 -7.71
C GLN A 28 0.70 17.76 -7.56
N LEU A 29 1.38 18.63 -6.80
CA LEU A 29 1.01 20.05 -6.71
C LEU A 29 1.02 20.73 -8.08
N THR A 30 2.03 20.43 -8.90
CA THR A 30 2.11 20.93 -10.28
C THR A 30 0.94 20.40 -11.12
N ALA A 31 0.63 19.10 -11.01
CA ALA A 31 -0.50 18.51 -11.71
C ALA A 31 -1.83 19.16 -11.28
N PHE A 32 -2.04 19.40 -9.98
CA PHE A 32 -3.23 20.07 -9.46
C PHE A 32 -3.42 21.46 -10.07
N TYR A 33 -2.34 22.24 -10.20
CA TYR A 33 -2.37 23.53 -10.89
C TYR A 33 -2.70 23.39 -12.38
N LEU A 34 -2.13 22.40 -13.07
CA LEU A 34 -2.33 22.23 -14.51
C LEU A 34 -3.74 21.76 -14.88
N VAL A 35 -4.36 20.90 -14.06
CA VAL A 35 -5.70 20.34 -14.36
C VAL A 35 -6.85 21.32 -14.14
N LYS A 36 -6.62 22.43 -13.43
CA LYS A 36 -7.68 23.38 -13.04
C LYS A 36 -8.40 24.01 -14.25
N ASP A 37 -7.69 24.20 -15.36
CA ASP A 37 -8.22 24.84 -16.57
C ASP A 37 -8.64 23.82 -17.65
N LEU A 38 -8.45 22.52 -17.41
CA LEU A 38 -8.77 21.48 -18.40
C LEU A 38 -10.27 21.15 -18.44
N ASP A 39 -10.76 20.68 -19.58
CA ASP A 39 -12.09 20.05 -19.67
C ASP A 39 -12.16 18.80 -18.78
N TRP A 40 -13.35 18.52 -18.23
CA TRP A 40 -13.57 17.37 -17.33
C TRP A 40 -13.10 16.03 -17.89
N LYS A 41 -13.27 15.78 -19.20
CA LYS A 41 -12.78 14.55 -19.85
C LYS A 41 -11.26 14.38 -19.70
N TRP A 42 -10.51 15.48 -19.77
CA TRP A 42 -9.06 15.48 -19.62
C TRP A 42 -8.64 15.41 -18.16
N VAL A 43 -9.41 16.02 -17.25
CA VAL A 43 -9.21 15.85 -15.80
C VAL A 43 -9.32 14.37 -15.42
N VAL A 44 -10.38 13.69 -15.86
CA VAL A 44 -10.60 12.25 -15.61
C VAL A 44 -9.48 11.40 -16.25
N PHE A 45 -9.13 11.69 -17.50
CA PHE A 45 -8.04 11.00 -18.19
C PHE A 45 -6.71 11.11 -17.44
N TRP A 46 -6.30 12.32 -17.05
CA TRP A 46 -5.05 12.53 -16.34
C TRP A 46 -5.08 12.02 -14.90
N ALA A 47 -6.24 12.06 -14.24
CA ALA A 47 -6.42 11.44 -12.92
C ALA A 47 -6.13 9.94 -12.97
N TYR A 48 -6.57 9.25 -14.03
CA TYR A 48 -6.26 7.84 -14.22
C TYR A 48 -4.81 7.60 -14.67
N VAL A 49 -4.33 8.27 -15.72
CA VAL A 49 -3.04 7.92 -16.33
C VAL A 49 -1.85 8.37 -15.48
N PHE A 50 -1.90 9.57 -14.91
CA PHE A 50 -0.78 10.15 -14.17
C PHE A 50 -1.08 10.21 -12.67
N GLY A 51 -2.23 10.76 -12.29
CA GLY A 51 -2.62 10.94 -10.89
C GLY A 51 -2.63 9.63 -10.12
N SER A 52 -3.22 8.58 -10.69
CA SER A 52 -3.33 7.28 -10.06
C SER A 52 -1.97 6.59 -9.89
N CYS A 53 -1.06 6.72 -10.86
CA CYS A 53 0.30 6.19 -10.76
C CYS A 53 1.07 6.86 -9.61
N ILE A 54 1.04 8.19 -9.53
CA ILE A 54 1.76 8.93 -8.49
C ILE A 54 1.09 8.73 -7.13
N SER A 55 -0.24 8.74 -7.04
CA SER A 55 -0.96 8.47 -5.78
C SER A 55 -0.67 7.07 -5.26
N HIS A 56 -0.68 6.05 -6.12
CA HIS A 56 -0.35 4.69 -5.73
C HIS A 56 1.14 4.55 -5.32
N SER A 57 2.06 5.16 -6.07
CA SER A 57 3.47 5.24 -5.67
C SER A 57 3.61 5.91 -4.29
N MET A 58 2.90 7.01 -4.05
CA MET A 58 2.94 7.72 -2.78
C MET A 58 2.41 6.88 -1.61
N THR A 59 1.36 6.07 -1.79
CA THR A 59 0.91 5.15 -0.73
C THR A 59 1.97 4.11 -0.37
N LEU A 60 2.77 3.67 -1.35
CA LEU A 60 3.88 2.76 -1.11
C LEU A 60 5.13 3.45 -0.54
N ALA A 61 5.32 4.73 -0.83
CA ALA A 61 6.31 5.52 -0.10
C ALA A 61 5.91 5.70 1.38
N ILE A 62 4.61 5.92 1.66
CA ILE A 62 4.08 5.93 3.03
C ILE A 62 4.27 4.56 3.70
N HIS A 63 4.11 3.46 2.96
CA HIS A 63 4.47 2.12 3.42
C HIS A 63 5.92 2.04 3.89
N GLU A 64 6.89 2.46 3.06
CA GLU A 64 8.30 2.50 3.46
C GLU A 64 8.56 3.40 4.67
N ILE A 65 7.93 4.57 4.71
CA ILE A 65 8.03 5.50 5.86
C ILE A 65 7.44 4.87 7.12
N SER A 66 6.43 4.01 6.99
CA SER A 66 5.84 3.26 8.11
C SER A 66 6.83 2.25 8.70
N HIS A 67 7.79 1.72 7.94
CA HIS A 67 8.90 0.92 8.48
C HIS A 67 10.04 1.78 9.07
N ASN A 68 9.79 3.08 9.19
CA ASN A 68 10.75 4.10 9.59
C ASN A 68 11.97 4.17 8.64
N SER A 69 11.81 3.76 7.37
CA SER A 69 12.92 3.66 6.41
C SER A 69 13.55 5.01 6.08
N ALA A 70 12.82 6.13 6.12
CA ALA A 70 13.36 7.44 5.73
C ALA A 70 14.38 8.01 6.72
N PHE A 71 14.09 7.95 8.03
CA PHE A 71 14.95 8.55 9.08
C PHE A 71 15.49 7.54 10.10
N GLY A 72 15.11 6.26 9.99
CA GLY A 72 15.48 5.20 10.91
C GLY A 72 14.63 5.12 12.18
N ASN A 73 14.80 4.01 12.91
CA ASN A 73 14.03 3.70 14.12
C ASN A 73 14.27 4.69 15.27
N CYS A 74 15.49 5.22 15.42
CA CYS A 74 15.81 6.23 16.44
C CYS A 74 15.07 7.56 16.25
N LYS A 75 14.55 7.83 15.05
CA LYS A 75 13.79 9.03 14.70
C LYS A 75 12.37 8.67 14.24
N ALA A 76 11.71 7.74 14.94
CA ALA A 76 10.37 7.28 14.60
C ALA A 76 9.35 8.43 14.42
N MET A 77 9.39 9.46 15.27
CA MET A 77 8.50 10.63 15.15
C MET A 77 8.75 11.46 13.89
N TRP A 78 9.99 11.55 13.41
CA TRP A 78 10.29 12.26 12.16
C TRP A 78 9.68 11.53 10.96
N ASN A 79 9.71 10.19 10.98
CA ASN A 79 8.99 9.39 10.00
C ASN A 79 7.47 9.62 10.07
N ARG A 80 6.88 9.77 11.26
CA ARG A 80 5.43 10.09 11.38
C ARG A 80 5.09 11.43 10.72
N TRP A 81 5.84 12.47 11.03
CA TRP A 81 5.62 13.79 10.43
C TRP A 81 5.83 13.78 8.92
N PHE A 82 6.87 13.10 8.46
CA PHE A 82 7.14 12.96 7.04
C PHE A 82 6.09 12.14 6.31
N GLY A 83 5.53 11.11 6.95
CA GLY A 83 4.40 10.35 6.42
C GLY A 83 3.14 11.22 6.29
N ILE A 84 2.85 12.10 7.26
CA ILE A 84 1.74 13.06 7.14
C ILE A 84 1.96 14.01 5.96
N PHE A 85 3.20 14.49 5.77
CA PHE A 85 3.55 15.31 4.60
C PHE A 85 3.36 14.56 3.27
N ALA A 86 3.86 13.33 3.17
CA ALA A 86 3.69 12.45 2.01
C ALA A 86 2.21 12.15 1.71
N ASN A 87 1.36 12.17 2.74
CA ASN A 87 -0.07 11.89 2.61
C ASN A 87 -0.86 13.03 1.96
N LEU A 88 -0.44 14.28 2.13
CA LEU A 88 -1.20 15.47 1.68
C LEU A 88 -1.76 15.36 0.25
N PRO A 89 -0.98 14.99 -0.79
CA PRO A 89 -1.50 14.90 -2.16
C PRO A 89 -2.42 13.70 -2.44
N LEU A 90 -2.81 12.91 -1.42
CA LEU A 90 -3.77 11.80 -1.58
C LEU A 90 -5.22 12.21 -1.34
N GLY A 91 -5.47 13.33 -0.65
CA GLY A 91 -6.82 13.84 -0.35
C GLY A 91 -7.57 13.10 0.77
N LEU A 92 -6.95 12.15 1.46
CA LEU A 92 -7.56 11.38 2.55
C LEU A 92 -6.53 11.10 3.65
N PRO A 93 -6.89 11.21 4.95
CA PRO A 93 -5.94 11.00 6.06
C PRO A 93 -5.67 9.51 6.27
N TYR A 94 -4.55 9.06 5.73
CA TYR A 94 -4.19 7.65 5.59
C TYR A 94 -2.95 7.28 6.44
N SER A 95 -1.93 8.13 6.48
CA SER A 95 -0.57 7.76 6.90
C SER A 95 -0.46 7.18 8.32
N ILE A 96 -1.05 7.85 9.32
CA ILE A 96 -0.90 7.41 10.71
C ILE A 96 -1.70 6.12 10.97
N SER A 97 -2.95 6.06 10.52
CA SER A 97 -3.80 4.89 10.66
C SER A 97 -3.20 3.69 9.93
N PHE A 98 -2.75 3.91 8.68
CA PHE A 98 -2.13 2.88 7.86
C PHE A 98 -1.00 2.19 8.62
N LYS A 99 -0.04 2.95 9.17
CA LYS A 99 1.04 2.35 9.95
C LYS A 99 0.51 1.42 11.04
N ARG A 100 -0.46 1.87 11.84
CA ARG A 100 -0.89 1.10 13.03
C ARG A 100 -1.42 -0.28 12.64
N TYR A 101 -2.23 -0.32 11.59
CA TYR A 101 -2.76 -1.58 11.06
C TYR A 101 -1.70 -2.38 10.29
N HIS A 102 -0.83 -1.71 9.54
CA HIS A 102 0.23 -2.34 8.76
C HIS A 102 1.29 -3.04 9.64
N MET A 103 1.63 -2.44 10.79
CA MET A 103 2.54 -3.07 11.76
C MET A 103 1.91 -4.31 12.40
N ASP A 104 0.60 -4.29 12.68
CA ASP A 104 -0.14 -5.47 13.16
C ASP A 104 -0.15 -6.57 12.09
N HIS A 105 -0.35 -6.21 10.82
CA HIS A 105 -0.30 -7.14 9.69
C HIS A 105 1.06 -7.87 9.60
N HIS A 106 2.18 -7.16 9.68
CA HIS A 106 3.50 -7.80 9.69
C HIS A 106 3.75 -8.65 10.95
N ARG A 107 3.25 -8.22 12.12
CA ARG A 107 3.46 -8.94 13.38
C ARG A 107 2.56 -10.18 13.50
N TYR A 108 1.34 -10.12 12.97
CA TYR A 108 0.28 -11.09 13.14
C TYR A 108 -0.32 -11.52 11.79
N LEU A 109 0.52 -11.77 10.79
CA LEU A 109 0.10 -12.09 9.42
C LEU A 109 -0.96 -13.20 9.39
N GLY A 110 -2.13 -12.92 8.78
CA GLY A 110 -3.24 -13.84 8.71
C GLY A 110 -3.99 -14.06 10.03
N GLY A 111 -3.72 -13.29 11.08
CA GLY A 111 -4.34 -13.40 12.39
C GLY A 111 -5.80 -12.93 12.41
N ASP A 112 -6.73 -13.82 12.74
CA ASP A 112 -8.16 -13.51 12.82
C ASP A 112 -8.43 -12.37 13.83
N GLY A 113 -9.25 -11.39 13.42
CA GLY A 113 -9.62 -10.24 14.22
C GLY A 113 -8.51 -9.20 14.43
N ILE A 114 -7.29 -9.42 13.94
CA ILE A 114 -6.14 -8.53 14.14
C ILE A 114 -5.58 -8.03 12.80
N ASP A 115 -5.30 -8.95 11.88
CA ASP A 115 -4.86 -8.62 10.53
C ASP A 115 -6.07 -8.18 9.69
N VAL A 116 -6.23 -6.86 9.57
CA VAL A 116 -7.35 -6.24 8.86
C VAL A 116 -7.21 -6.32 7.34
N ASP A 117 -6.12 -6.84 6.80
CA ASP A 117 -5.98 -7.05 5.35
C ASP A 117 -6.81 -8.27 4.87
N ILE A 118 -7.24 -9.14 5.79
CA ILE A 118 -8.08 -10.29 5.47
C ILE A 118 -9.52 -9.82 5.19
N PRO A 119 -10.11 -10.14 4.02
CA PRO A 119 -11.51 -9.82 3.73
C PRO A 119 -12.48 -10.38 4.76
N THR A 120 -13.58 -9.67 4.96
CA THR A 120 -14.68 -10.14 5.80
C THR A 120 -15.36 -11.38 5.20
N ASN A 121 -16.10 -12.12 6.02
CA ASN A 121 -16.93 -13.23 5.55
C ASN A 121 -17.93 -12.78 4.48
N PHE A 122 -18.49 -11.57 4.61
CA PHE A 122 -19.38 -11.02 3.59
C PHE A 122 -18.66 -10.80 2.26
N GLU A 123 -17.46 -10.22 2.28
CA GLU A 123 -16.69 -10.00 1.05
C GLU A 123 -16.37 -11.31 0.34
N GLY A 124 -15.93 -12.33 1.06
CA GLY A 124 -15.66 -13.66 0.50
C GLY A 124 -16.91 -14.32 -0.09
N TRP A 125 -18.03 -14.28 0.62
CA TRP A 125 -19.28 -14.90 0.17
C TRP A 125 -19.91 -14.15 -1.01
N PHE A 126 -19.96 -12.82 -0.96
CA PHE A 126 -20.67 -12.03 -1.96
C PHE A 126 -19.88 -11.90 -3.26
N PHE A 127 -18.58 -11.63 -3.18
CA PHE A 127 -17.70 -11.39 -4.33
C PHE A 127 -17.02 -12.67 -4.84
N CYS A 128 -17.79 -13.74 -5.00
CA CYS A 128 -17.30 -15.07 -5.42
C CYS A 128 -17.50 -15.38 -6.92
N THR A 129 -18.14 -14.49 -7.69
CA THR A 129 -18.34 -14.66 -9.14
C THR A 129 -17.46 -13.70 -9.94
N ARG A 130 -17.13 -14.01 -11.19
CA ARG A 130 -16.24 -13.18 -12.03
C ARG A 130 -16.62 -11.70 -12.06
N PHE A 131 -17.89 -11.40 -12.37
CA PHE A 131 -18.38 -10.02 -12.40
C PHE A 131 -18.25 -9.35 -11.03
N ARG A 132 -18.62 -10.04 -9.95
CA ARG A 132 -18.54 -9.47 -8.61
C ARG A 132 -17.08 -9.29 -8.17
N LYS A 133 -16.17 -10.21 -8.48
CA LYS A 133 -14.71 -10.05 -8.23
C LYS A 133 -14.14 -8.83 -8.94
N PHE A 134 -14.57 -8.57 -10.19
CA PHE A 134 -14.21 -7.35 -10.89
C PHE A 134 -14.70 -6.09 -10.13
N ILE A 135 -15.96 -6.07 -9.69
CA ILE A 135 -16.49 -4.98 -8.86
C ILE A 135 -15.73 -4.86 -7.53
N TRP A 136 -15.31 -5.97 -6.92
CA TRP A 136 -14.53 -5.97 -5.70
C TRP A 136 -13.17 -5.27 -5.87
N ILE A 137 -12.48 -5.49 -6.99
CA ILE A 137 -11.24 -4.76 -7.34
C ILE A 137 -11.52 -3.26 -7.45
N VAL A 138 -12.60 -2.86 -8.13
CA VAL A 138 -12.97 -1.43 -8.25
C VAL A 138 -13.23 -0.80 -6.88
N LEU A 139 -13.85 -1.55 -5.97
CA LEU A 139 -14.21 -1.11 -4.62
C LEU A 139 -13.11 -1.29 -3.57
N GLN A 140 -11.97 -1.87 -3.94
CA GLN A 140 -10.86 -2.17 -3.04
C GLN A 140 -10.42 -0.99 -2.16
N PRO A 141 -10.29 0.27 -2.65
CA PRO A 141 -9.89 1.39 -1.81
C PRO A 141 -10.84 1.61 -0.63
N PHE A 142 -12.14 1.39 -0.85
CA PHE A 142 -13.16 1.55 0.18
C PHE A 142 -13.10 0.42 1.20
N PHE A 143 -12.83 -0.82 0.76
CA PHE A 143 -12.62 -1.93 1.70
C PHE A 143 -11.40 -1.69 2.58
N TYR A 144 -10.27 -1.26 2.02
CA TYR A 144 -9.09 -0.94 2.81
C TYR A 144 -9.32 0.21 3.80
N ALA A 145 -10.17 1.18 3.47
CA ALA A 145 -10.50 2.27 4.38
C ALA A 145 -11.50 1.87 5.49
N ILE A 146 -12.52 1.07 5.16
CA ILE A 146 -13.66 0.79 6.06
C ILE A 146 -13.42 -0.48 6.88
N ARG A 147 -12.86 -1.52 6.28
CA ARG A 147 -12.72 -2.84 6.90
C ARG A 147 -11.96 -2.80 8.24
N PRO A 148 -10.87 -2.03 8.41
CA PRO A 148 -10.21 -1.92 9.70
C PRO A 148 -11.14 -1.43 10.83
N LEU A 149 -12.08 -0.53 10.51
CA LEU A 149 -13.06 0.01 11.46
C LEU A 149 -14.12 -1.02 11.86
N CYS A 150 -14.35 -2.04 11.01
CA CYS A 150 -15.31 -3.10 11.28
C CYS A 150 -14.67 -4.31 12.01
N ILE A 151 -13.42 -4.64 11.67
CA ILE A 151 -12.75 -5.84 12.19
C ILE A 151 -12.04 -5.55 13.51
N ASN A 152 -11.26 -4.47 13.57
CA ASN A 152 -10.39 -4.18 14.70
C ASN A 152 -10.31 -2.66 14.95
N PRO A 153 -11.41 -2.01 15.33
CA PRO A 153 -11.43 -0.56 15.52
C PRO A 153 -10.48 -0.15 16.64
N LYS A 154 -9.42 0.57 16.27
CA LYS A 154 -8.45 1.13 17.23
C LYS A 154 -8.95 2.46 17.80
N PRO A 155 -8.64 2.79 19.08
CA PRO A 155 -8.88 4.11 19.64
C PRO A 155 -8.17 5.19 18.82
N ILE A 156 -8.86 6.31 18.58
CA ILE A 156 -8.32 7.45 17.84
C ILE A 156 -7.20 8.11 18.64
N SER A 157 -6.01 8.17 18.06
CA SER A 157 -4.82 8.79 18.62
C SER A 157 -4.74 10.29 18.29
N ARG A 158 -3.93 11.02 19.07
CA ARG A 158 -3.65 12.44 18.81
C ARG A 158 -3.02 12.66 17.43
N LEU A 159 -2.17 11.74 16.96
CA LEU A 159 -1.53 11.84 15.65
C LEU A 159 -2.53 11.63 14.50
N GLU A 160 -3.54 10.76 14.66
CA GLU A 160 -4.62 10.61 13.67
C GLU A 160 -5.46 11.88 13.56
N ILE A 161 -5.77 12.54 14.69
CA ILE A 161 -6.44 13.85 14.67
C ILE A 161 -5.60 14.88 13.94
N ILE A 162 -4.29 14.93 14.20
CA ILE A 162 -3.39 15.88 13.53
C ILE A 162 -3.29 15.58 12.03
N ASN A 163 -3.19 14.31 11.63
CA ASN A 163 -3.19 13.91 10.22
C ASN A 163 -4.49 14.31 9.53
N LEU A 164 -5.64 14.09 10.18
CA LEU A 164 -6.95 14.50 9.68
C LEU A 164 -7.02 16.02 9.48
N LEU A 165 -6.66 16.81 10.49
CA LEU A 165 -6.71 18.26 10.41
C LEU A 165 -5.74 18.79 9.33
N ALA A 166 -4.53 18.26 9.25
CA ALA A 166 -3.57 18.63 8.21
C ALA A 166 -4.11 18.33 6.81
N GLN A 167 -4.75 17.17 6.61
CA GLN A 167 -5.36 16.81 5.33
C GLN A 167 -6.52 17.75 4.98
N LEU A 168 -7.45 17.98 5.91
CA LEU A 168 -8.60 18.87 5.68
C LEU A 168 -8.16 20.30 5.36
N ILE A 169 -7.17 20.83 6.09
CA ILE A 169 -6.60 22.16 5.81
C ILE A 169 -5.98 22.18 4.41
N PHE A 170 -5.19 21.15 4.05
CA PHE A 170 -4.58 21.07 2.74
C PHE A 170 -5.63 21.00 1.62
N ASP A 171 -6.65 20.15 1.76
CA ASP A 171 -7.74 20.04 0.78
C ASP A 171 -8.48 21.36 0.59
N VAL A 172 -8.78 22.08 1.69
CA VAL A 172 -9.40 23.41 1.64
C VAL A 172 -8.49 24.42 0.93
N VAL A 173 -7.18 24.41 1.20
CA VAL A 173 -6.20 25.26 0.53
C VAL A 173 -6.16 24.97 -0.97
N ILE A 174 -6.08 23.69 -1.38
CA ILE A 174 -6.09 23.29 -2.79
C ILE A 174 -7.39 23.72 -3.48
N TYR A 175 -8.54 23.55 -2.81
CA TYR A 175 -9.83 23.98 -3.33
C TYR A 175 -9.88 25.49 -3.58
N HIS A 176 -9.40 26.30 -2.63
CA HIS A 176 -9.41 27.75 -2.78
C HIS A 176 -8.40 28.26 -3.82
N LEU A 177 -7.25 27.60 -3.97
CA LEU A 177 -6.22 28.01 -4.93
C LEU A 177 -6.54 27.56 -6.36
N TRP A 178 -6.99 26.32 -6.55
CA TRP A 178 -7.10 25.68 -7.87
C TRP A 178 -8.47 25.05 -8.17
N GLY A 179 -9.41 25.13 -7.24
CA GLY A 179 -10.81 24.80 -7.48
C GLY A 179 -11.14 23.30 -7.46
N VAL A 180 -12.40 23.00 -7.78
CA VAL A 180 -12.99 21.66 -7.64
C VAL A 180 -12.34 20.60 -8.54
N LYS A 181 -11.85 20.97 -9.73
CA LYS A 181 -11.22 20.02 -10.66
C LYS A 181 -9.94 19.42 -10.08
N SER A 182 -9.15 20.22 -9.35
CA SER A 182 -7.93 19.75 -8.70
C SER A 182 -8.23 18.82 -7.53
N ILE A 183 -9.26 19.13 -6.74
CA ILE A 183 -9.76 18.22 -5.67
C ILE A 183 -10.26 16.91 -6.25
N PHE A 184 -11.07 16.99 -7.32
CA PHE A 184 -11.55 15.80 -8.00
C PHE A 184 -10.39 14.96 -8.54
N TYR A 185 -9.42 15.58 -9.22
CA TYR A 185 -8.23 14.88 -9.72
C TYR A 185 -7.46 14.18 -8.60
N MET A 186 -7.25 14.86 -7.47
CA MET A 186 -6.55 14.32 -6.30
C MET A 186 -7.26 13.07 -5.75
N LEU A 187 -8.55 13.18 -5.45
CA LEU A 187 -9.35 12.08 -4.88
C LEU A 187 -9.55 10.94 -5.89
N ALA A 188 -9.88 11.27 -7.14
CA ALA A 188 -10.08 10.29 -8.21
C ALA A 188 -8.78 9.53 -8.50
N GLY A 189 -7.63 10.21 -8.52
CA GLY A 189 -6.32 9.56 -8.68
C GLY A 189 -6.07 8.53 -7.58
N SER A 190 -6.29 8.91 -6.31
CA SER A 190 -6.14 7.98 -5.18
C SER A 190 -7.09 6.78 -5.24
N VAL A 191 -8.38 7.00 -5.52
CA VAL A 191 -9.38 5.91 -5.62
C VAL A 191 -9.08 5.00 -6.80
N LEU A 192 -8.80 5.55 -7.98
CA LEU A 192 -8.51 4.76 -9.18
C LEU A 192 -7.21 3.99 -9.01
N GLY A 193 -6.17 4.62 -8.44
CA GLY A 193 -4.86 4.01 -8.26
C GLY A 193 -4.88 2.83 -7.31
N LEU A 194 -5.64 2.94 -6.21
CA LEU A 194 -5.82 1.86 -5.24
C LEU A 194 -6.88 0.84 -5.64
N GLY A 195 -7.68 1.13 -6.67
CA GLY A 195 -8.76 0.28 -7.17
C GLY A 195 -8.37 -0.43 -8.45
N LEU A 196 -9.09 -0.19 -9.55
CA LEU A 196 -8.77 -0.81 -10.84
C LEU A 196 -7.60 -0.08 -11.51
N HIS A 197 -6.37 -0.51 -11.21
CA HIS A 197 -5.15 0.00 -11.84
C HIS A 197 -4.11 -1.13 -11.94
N PRO A 198 -3.24 -1.19 -12.99
CA PRO A 198 -2.23 -2.24 -13.11
C PRO A 198 -1.34 -2.45 -11.87
N ILE A 199 -1.05 -1.37 -11.14
CA ILE A 199 -0.20 -1.41 -9.95
C ILE A 199 -0.92 -2.10 -8.78
N SER A 200 -2.23 -1.88 -8.60
CA SER A 200 -3.00 -2.41 -7.46
C SER A 200 -3.09 -3.94 -7.41
N GLY A 201 -2.69 -4.63 -8.48
CA GLY A 201 -2.57 -6.09 -8.46
C GLY A 201 -1.63 -6.60 -7.37
N HIS A 202 -0.73 -5.77 -6.83
CA HIS A 202 0.10 -6.13 -5.68
C HIS A 202 -0.73 -6.50 -4.44
N PHE A 203 -1.81 -5.78 -4.13
CA PHE A 203 -2.69 -6.09 -2.98
C PHE A 203 -3.26 -7.51 -3.02
N ILE A 204 -3.44 -8.06 -4.22
CA ILE A 204 -3.91 -9.44 -4.42
C ILE A 204 -2.71 -10.38 -4.47
N ALA A 205 -1.69 -10.05 -5.27
CA ALA A 205 -0.50 -10.87 -5.47
C ALA A 205 0.18 -11.23 -4.16
N GLU A 206 0.28 -10.26 -3.26
CA GLU A 206 1.07 -10.34 -2.05
C GLU A 206 0.60 -11.41 -1.07
N HIS A 207 -0.72 -11.61 -0.93
CA HIS A 207 -1.26 -12.42 0.16
C HIS A 207 -2.40 -13.38 -0.22
N TYR A 208 -2.88 -13.38 -1.46
CA TYR A 208 -3.88 -14.35 -1.88
C TYR A 208 -3.23 -15.63 -2.36
N MET A 209 -3.71 -16.77 -1.87
CA MET A 209 -3.23 -18.10 -2.21
C MET A 209 -3.76 -18.53 -3.58
N PHE A 210 -2.99 -18.23 -4.63
CA PHE A 210 -3.21 -18.83 -5.96
C PHE A 210 -2.68 -20.26 -6.02
N LEU A 211 -1.66 -20.58 -5.22
CA LEU A 211 -1.13 -21.92 -5.02
C LEU A 211 -1.29 -22.31 -3.55
N LYS A 212 -1.93 -23.47 -3.31
CA LYS A 212 -2.15 -23.98 -1.97
C LYS A 212 -0.82 -24.16 -1.23
N GLY A 213 -0.75 -23.65 0.00
CA GLY A 213 0.45 -23.73 0.84
C GLY A 213 1.42 -22.55 0.67
N HIS A 214 1.17 -21.64 -0.28
CA HIS A 214 1.93 -20.41 -0.44
C HIS A 214 1.05 -19.21 -0.12
N GLU A 215 1.34 -18.56 1.00
CA GLU A 215 0.53 -17.47 1.57
C GLU A 215 1.05 -16.08 1.19
N THR A 216 2.30 -16.01 0.75
CA THR A 216 3.00 -14.77 0.40
C THR A 216 3.78 -14.98 -0.91
N TYR A 217 3.72 -14.01 -1.81
CA TYR A 217 4.37 -14.10 -3.13
C TYR A 217 5.15 -12.83 -3.42
N SER A 218 6.33 -13.01 -4.02
CA SER A 218 7.10 -11.89 -4.58
C SER A 218 6.73 -11.66 -6.05
N TYR A 219 6.89 -10.42 -6.49
CA TYR A 219 6.81 -9.93 -7.85
C TYR A 219 8.14 -9.29 -8.25
N TYR A 220 8.73 -9.76 -9.35
CA TYR A 220 10.02 -9.28 -9.87
C TYR A 220 9.89 -8.60 -11.24
N GLY A 221 8.79 -7.88 -11.47
CA GLY A 221 8.56 -7.15 -12.71
C GLY A 221 8.87 -5.64 -12.63
N PRO A 222 8.66 -4.91 -13.74
CA PRO A 222 9.10 -3.53 -13.90
C PRO A 222 8.36 -2.53 -13.02
N LEU A 223 7.14 -2.84 -12.54
CA LEU A 223 6.37 -1.92 -11.69
C LEU A 223 7.07 -1.63 -10.36
N ASN A 224 8.02 -2.47 -9.94
CA ASN A 224 8.89 -2.22 -8.79
C ASN A 224 9.61 -0.86 -8.83
N LEU A 225 9.90 -0.34 -10.02
CA LEU A 225 10.49 1.00 -10.20
C LEU A 225 9.59 2.13 -9.71
N LEU A 226 8.27 1.93 -9.77
CA LEU A 226 7.25 2.88 -9.31
C LEU A 226 6.75 2.58 -7.89
N THR A 227 7.14 1.43 -7.33
CA THR A 227 6.58 0.89 -6.09
C THR A 227 7.65 0.58 -5.06
N PHE A 228 8.82 1.22 -5.15
CA PHE A 228 9.90 1.11 -4.18
C PHE A 228 10.35 -0.34 -3.93
N ASN A 229 10.27 -1.21 -4.94
CA ASN A 229 10.53 -2.64 -4.84
C ASN A 229 9.65 -3.40 -3.82
N VAL A 230 8.46 -2.90 -3.47
CA VAL A 230 7.52 -3.63 -2.56
C VAL A 230 7.21 -5.03 -3.07
N GLY A 231 7.30 -5.27 -4.39
CA GLY A 231 7.12 -6.59 -4.97
C GLY A 231 8.12 -7.63 -4.47
N TYR A 232 9.26 -7.26 -3.90
CA TYR A 232 10.13 -8.21 -3.18
C TYR A 232 9.51 -8.56 -1.81
N HIS A 233 8.31 -9.13 -1.86
CA HIS A 233 7.39 -9.13 -0.73
C HIS A 233 7.71 -10.22 0.30
N ASN A 234 8.15 -11.40 -0.13
CA ASN A 234 8.68 -12.40 0.79
C ASN A 234 9.91 -11.85 1.53
N GLU A 235 10.83 -11.22 0.79
CA GLU A 235 12.03 -10.59 1.35
C GLU A 235 11.67 -9.47 2.34
N HIS A 236 10.65 -8.68 2.01
CA HIS A 236 10.11 -7.62 2.85
C HIS A 236 9.50 -8.16 4.15
N HIS A 237 8.67 -9.21 4.08
CA HIS A 237 8.07 -9.83 5.27
C HIS A 237 9.09 -10.49 6.18
N ASP A 238 10.13 -11.10 5.60
CA ASP A 238 11.25 -11.66 6.38
C ASP A 238 12.11 -10.56 7.04
N PHE A 239 12.25 -9.41 6.37
CA PHE A 239 13.10 -8.31 6.83
C PHE A 239 12.44 -6.92 6.69
N PRO A 240 11.38 -6.62 7.45
CA PRO A 240 10.59 -5.39 7.27
C PRO A 240 11.35 -4.11 7.64
N ASN A 241 12.50 -4.23 8.30
CA ASN A 241 13.37 -3.10 8.64
C ASN A 241 14.43 -2.79 7.56
N ILE A 242 14.42 -3.51 6.43
CA ILE A 242 15.30 -3.24 5.29
C ILE A 242 14.51 -2.41 4.27
N PRO A 243 14.99 -1.22 3.87
CA PRO A 243 14.29 -0.42 2.87
C PRO A 243 14.18 -1.14 1.53
N GLY A 244 13.08 -0.90 0.82
CA GLY A 244 12.75 -1.49 -0.47
C GLY A 244 13.88 -1.44 -1.50
N LYS A 245 14.63 -0.33 -1.57
CA LYS A 245 15.79 -0.22 -2.48
C LYS A 245 16.85 -1.33 -2.30
N SER A 246 16.92 -1.94 -1.13
CA SER A 246 17.91 -2.96 -0.77
C SER A 246 17.36 -4.39 -0.84
N LEU A 247 16.04 -4.58 -0.99
CA LEU A 247 15.43 -5.91 -1.09
C LEU A 247 15.93 -6.75 -2.27
N PRO A 248 16.25 -6.18 -3.46
CA PRO A 248 16.91 -6.95 -4.52
C PRO A 248 18.24 -7.56 -4.10
N LEU A 249 18.98 -6.89 -3.20
CA LEU A 249 20.23 -7.41 -2.67
C LEU A 249 19.99 -8.50 -1.62
N VAL A 250 18.91 -8.41 -0.82
CA VAL A 250 18.48 -9.49 0.08
C VAL A 250 18.23 -10.76 -0.71
N LYS A 251 17.42 -10.68 -1.78
CA LYS A 251 17.17 -11.81 -2.68
C LYS A 251 18.48 -12.40 -3.21
N LYS A 252 19.41 -11.56 -3.67
CA LYS A 252 20.69 -12.00 -4.22
C LYS A 252 21.57 -12.71 -3.19
N ILE A 253 21.61 -12.23 -1.95
CA ILE A 253 22.44 -12.80 -0.88
C ILE A 253 21.91 -14.16 -0.43
N ALA A 254 20.58 -14.29 -0.32
CA ALA A 254 19.89 -15.45 0.21
C ALA A 254 19.05 -16.15 -0.87
N ALA A 255 19.59 -16.23 -2.10
CA ALA A 255 18.89 -16.70 -3.29
C ALA A 255 18.29 -18.10 -3.12
N GLU A 256 18.97 -18.97 -2.37
CA GLU A 256 18.50 -20.33 -2.10
C GLU A 256 17.17 -20.40 -1.34
N TYR A 257 16.78 -19.33 -0.64
CA TYR A 257 15.51 -19.24 0.08
C TYR A 257 14.38 -18.69 -0.79
N TYR A 258 14.70 -17.92 -1.84
CA TYR A 258 13.69 -17.17 -2.60
C TYR A 258 13.52 -17.65 -4.05
N ASP A 259 14.56 -18.18 -4.70
CA ASP A 259 14.52 -18.49 -6.13
C ASP A 259 13.59 -19.65 -6.51
N ASN A 260 13.30 -20.53 -5.56
CA ASN A 260 12.39 -21.67 -5.75
C ASN A 260 10.96 -21.39 -5.27
N LEU A 261 10.69 -20.19 -4.74
CA LEU A 261 9.34 -19.81 -4.33
C LEU A 261 8.48 -19.41 -5.54
N PRO A 262 7.17 -19.69 -5.53
CA PRO A 262 6.26 -19.15 -6.53
C PRO A 262 6.32 -17.61 -6.54
N GLN A 263 6.40 -17.05 -7.74
CA GLN A 263 6.58 -15.62 -7.96
C GLN A 263 5.74 -15.14 -9.15
N TYR A 264 5.41 -13.85 -9.14
CA TYR A 264 4.71 -13.19 -10.24
C TYR A 264 5.67 -12.33 -11.07
N ASN A 265 5.38 -12.23 -12.38
CA ASN A 265 6.07 -11.30 -13.28
C ASN A 265 5.14 -10.22 -13.84
N SER A 266 3.83 -10.30 -13.56
CA SER A 266 2.82 -9.33 -14.00
C SER A 266 1.66 -9.20 -13.03
N TRP A 267 1.52 -8.03 -12.38
CA TRP A 267 0.35 -7.71 -11.54
C TRP A 267 -0.93 -7.56 -12.35
N ILE A 268 -0.85 -7.16 -13.62
CA ILE A 268 -2.00 -7.15 -14.53
C ILE A 268 -2.54 -8.58 -14.69
N LYS A 269 -1.65 -9.56 -14.86
CA LYS A 269 -2.04 -10.97 -14.95
C LYS A 269 -2.70 -11.43 -13.65
N VAL A 270 -2.17 -11.04 -12.50
CA VAL A 270 -2.78 -11.36 -11.19
C VAL A 270 -4.22 -10.83 -11.10
N LEU A 271 -4.45 -9.57 -11.48
CA LEU A 271 -5.81 -9.00 -11.50
C LEU A 271 -6.73 -9.79 -12.45
N TYR A 272 -6.24 -10.13 -13.64
CA TYR A 272 -6.99 -10.92 -14.61
C TYR A 272 -7.33 -12.32 -14.08
N ASP A 273 -6.33 -13.04 -13.56
CA ASP A 273 -6.50 -14.38 -13.00
C ASP A 273 -7.44 -14.35 -11.80
N PHE A 274 -7.32 -13.36 -10.91
CA PHE A 274 -8.23 -13.20 -9.78
C PHE A 274 -9.69 -13.09 -10.24
N VAL A 275 -9.96 -12.34 -11.32
CA VAL A 275 -11.32 -12.19 -11.86
C VAL A 275 -11.78 -13.46 -12.56
N MET A 276 -10.93 -14.09 -13.37
CA MET A 276 -11.34 -15.14 -14.30
C MET A 276 -11.26 -16.56 -13.74
N ASP A 277 -10.43 -16.80 -12.73
CA ASP A 277 -10.28 -18.12 -12.10
C ASP A 277 -11.39 -18.35 -11.07
N ASP A 278 -12.33 -19.25 -11.34
CA ASP A 278 -13.46 -19.53 -10.45
C ASP A 278 -13.05 -20.27 -9.15
N THR A 279 -11.81 -20.72 -9.04
CA THR A 279 -11.25 -21.31 -7.82
C THR A 279 -10.70 -20.27 -6.84
N ILE A 280 -10.52 -19.03 -7.30
CA ILE A 280 -10.00 -17.92 -6.51
C ILE A 280 -11.09 -16.90 -6.18
N SER A 281 -11.10 -16.43 -4.94
CA SER A 281 -12.04 -15.42 -4.44
C SER A 281 -11.42 -14.64 -3.27
N PRO A 282 -12.12 -13.66 -2.67
CA PRO A 282 -11.62 -13.02 -1.46
C PRO A 282 -11.38 -13.99 -0.29
N TYR A 283 -11.93 -15.21 -0.32
CA TYR A 283 -11.63 -16.28 0.65
C TYR A 283 -10.29 -16.97 0.45
N SER A 284 -9.59 -16.73 -0.67
CA SER A 284 -8.29 -17.34 -0.95
C SER A 284 -7.18 -16.67 -0.13
N ARG A 285 -7.39 -16.47 1.18
CA ARG A 285 -6.48 -15.87 2.16
C ARG A 285 -6.27 -16.85 3.31
N MET A 286 -5.06 -16.88 3.85
CA MET A 286 -4.82 -17.63 5.08
C MET A 286 -5.35 -16.86 6.29
N LYS A 287 -6.11 -17.58 7.10
CA LYS A 287 -6.73 -17.07 8.32
C LYS A 287 -6.46 -18.03 9.46
N ARG A 288 -5.77 -17.56 10.49
CA ARG A 288 -5.30 -18.36 11.63
C ARG A 288 -5.79 -17.80 12.95
N GLN A 289 -6.11 -18.69 13.87
CA GLN A 289 -6.36 -18.34 15.26
C GLN A 289 -5.02 -18.04 15.93
N LEU A 290 -4.89 -16.86 16.52
CA LEU A 290 -3.67 -16.46 17.22
C LEU A 290 -3.54 -17.23 18.55
N LYS A 291 -2.30 -17.57 18.92
CA LYS A 291 -1.98 -18.24 20.18
C LYS A 291 -1.10 -17.32 21.02
N GLY A 292 -1.44 -17.16 22.30
CA GLY A 292 -0.71 -16.30 23.25
C GLY A 292 -1.22 -14.86 23.29
N GLU A 293 -0.50 -14.00 24.02
CA GLU A 293 -0.87 -12.59 24.16
C GLU A 293 -0.65 -11.79 22.88
N VAL A 294 -1.70 -11.09 22.44
CA VAL A 294 -1.63 -10.15 21.32
C VAL A 294 -1.24 -8.77 21.86
N LYS A 295 -0.16 -8.19 21.34
CA LYS A 295 0.40 -6.89 21.70
C LYS A 295 0.13 -5.91 20.57
N GLN A 296 -0.81 -5.00 20.80
CA GLN A 296 -1.17 -3.93 19.87
C GLN A 296 -0.85 -2.56 20.49
N ASP A 297 -0.39 -1.65 19.62
CA ASP A 297 -0.05 -0.27 19.97
C ASP A 297 -1.22 0.72 19.74
#